data_AF-A0A661GVE7-F1
#
_entry.id   AF-A0A661GVE7-F1
#
_cell.length_a   1.000
_cell.length_b   1.000
_cell.length_c   1.000
_cell.angle_alpha   90.00
_cell.angle_beta   90.00
_cell.angle_gamma   90.00
#
_symmetry.space_group_name_H-M   'P 1'
#
loop_
_entity.id
_entity.type
_entity.pdbx_description
1 polymer ?
#
loop_
_entity_poly.entity_id
_entity_poly.type
_entity_poly.pdbx_seq_one_letter_code
_entity_poly.pdbx_strand_id
1 'polypeptide(L)'
;MVFIHHAGKGGQQRGTSKREDVMDTIIALKRPEDYTASQGARFEVHFEKARGFSGEDAESFVVQLQQEGDQCHWLCDKVAESQYERAVGLLKGGMAQKDVAIDLGVNKSTVSRWAEKAQIDGRL
;
A
#
# COMPACT_ATOMS: atom_id res chain seq x y z
N MET A 1 2.14 -3.87 25.17
CA MET A 1 1.12 -4.92 24.95
C MET A 1 0.64 -4.79 23.52
N VAL A 2 0.56 -5.89 22.77
CA VAL A 2 0.12 -5.90 21.36
C VAL A 2 -1.16 -6.73 21.27
N PHE A 3 -2.17 -6.20 20.59
CA PHE A 3 -3.41 -6.90 20.31
C PHE A 3 -3.58 -7.08 18.81
N ILE A 4 -3.98 -8.29 18.40
CA ILE A 4 -4.24 -8.62 17.01
C ILE A 4 -5.70 -9.01 16.90
N HIS A 5 -6.40 -8.45 15.91
CA HIS A 5 -7.77 -8.82 15.60
C HIS A 5 -8.01 -8.77 14.09
N HIS A 6 -9.03 -9.49 13.63
CA HIS A 6 -9.53 -9.32 12.28
C HIS A 6 -10.39 -8.05 12.18
N ALA A 7 -10.29 -7.35 11.04
CA ALA A 7 -11.15 -6.23 10.73
C ALA A 7 -12.63 -6.66 10.69
N GLY A 8 -13.51 -5.79 11.19
CA GLY A 8 -14.95 -5.90 11.02
C GLY A 8 -15.39 -5.55 9.59
N LYS A 9 -16.70 -5.57 9.32
CA LYS A 9 -17.25 -5.23 7.99
C LYS A 9 -16.88 -3.81 7.52
N GLY A 10 -16.63 -2.88 8.44
CA GLY A 10 -16.22 -1.50 8.15
C GLY A 10 -14.70 -1.27 8.06
N GLY A 11 -13.88 -2.30 8.30
CA GLY A 11 -12.42 -2.18 8.36
C GLY A 11 -11.85 -1.97 9.77
N GLN A 12 -12.66 -1.48 10.72
CA GLN A 12 -12.20 -1.21 12.09
C GLN A 12 -12.33 -2.42 13.03
N GLN A 13 -11.82 -2.27 14.26
CA GLN A 13 -12.00 -3.26 15.31
C GLN A 13 -13.49 -3.49 15.62
N ARG A 14 -13.88 -4.76 15.84
CA ARG A 14 -15.21 -5.08 16.34
C ARG A 14 -15.33 -4.65 17.80
N GLY A 15 -16.23 -3.71 18.10
CA GLY A 15 -16.48 -3.23 19.45
C GLY A 15 -16.75 -1.73 19.48
N THR A 16 -16.66 -1.13 20.67
CA THR A 16 -16.78 0.33 20.84
C THR A 16 -15.44 1.02 20.61
N SER A 17 -15.44 2.22 20.03
CA SER A 17 -14.26 3.07 19.78
C SER A 17 -13.38 3.31 21.03
N LYS A 18 -13.93 3.20 22.25
CA LYS A 18 -13.20 3.31 23.52
C LYS A 18 -11.94 2.43 23.62
N ARG A 19 -11.88 1.30 22.91
CA ARG A 19 -10.69 0.44 22.91
C ARG A 19 -9.55 1.01 22.07
N GLU A 20 -9.89 1.70 20.97
CA GLU A 20 -8.93 2.36 20.07
C GLU A 20 -8.40 3.67 20.67
N ASP A 21 -9.20 4.34 21.52
CA ASP A 21 -8.82 5.61 22.17
C ASP A 21 -7.55 5.50 23.03
N VAL A 22 -7.40 4.38 23.74
CA VAL A 22 -6.29 4.12 24.66
C VAL A 22 -5.01 3.69 23.93
N MET A 23 -5.12 3.21 22.70
CA MET A 23 -3.97 2.72 21.93
C MET A 23 -3.07 3.88 21.50
N ASP A 24 -1.75 3.70 21.58
CA ASP A 24 -0.79 4.68 21.05
C ASP A 24 -0.54 4.48 19.56
N THR A 25 -0.55 3.23 19.09
CA THR A 25 -0.37 2.89 17.67
C THR A 25 -1.46 1.94 17.21
N ILE A 26 -2.03 2.21 16.05
CA ILE A 26 -2.99 1.35 15.35
C ILE A 26 -2.45 1.11 13.95
N ILE A 27 -2.26 -0.18 13.61
CA ILE A 27 -1.73 -0.63 12.32
C ILE A 27 -2.83 -1.42 11.62
N ALA A 28 -3.21 -0.97 10.43
CA ALA A 28 -4.13 -1.69 9.54
C ALA A 28 -3.35 -2.39 8.43
N LEU A 29 -3.59 -3.68 8.25
CA LEU A 29 -3.03 -4.47 7.15
C LEU A 29 -4.07 -4.58 6.04
N LYS A 30 -3.76 -4.06 4.85
CA LYS A 30 -4.67 -4.02 3.70
C LYS A 30 -4.05 -4.78 2.53
N ARG A 31 -4.87 -5.40 1.70
CA ARG A 31 -4.36 -5.97 0.43
C ARG A 31 -4.17 -4.83 -0.57
N PRO A 32 -3.02 -4.77 -1.27
CA PRO A 32 -2.90 -3.95 -2.46
C PRO A 32 -4.02 -4.27 -3.45
N GLU A 33 -4.44 -3.30 -4.24
CA GLU A 33 -5.50 -3.49 -5.24
C GLU A 33 -5.15 -4.55 -6.31
N ASP A 34 -3.87 -4.67 -6.63
CA ASP A 34 -3.34 -5.66 -7.59
C ASP A 34 -2.98 -7.00 -6.93
N TYR A 35 -3.37 -7.21 -5.67
CA TYR A 35 -3.09 -8.44 -4.96
C TYR A 35 -3.72 -9.65 -5.65
N THR A 36 -2.90 -10.69 -5.88
CA THR A 36 -3.37 -12.00 -6.32
C THR A 36 -3.06 -13.05 -5.26
N ALA A 37 -3.93 -14.05 -5.11
CA ALA A 37 -3.78 -15.07 -4.06
C ALA A 37 -2.47 -15.88 -4.17
N SER A 38 -1.89 -15.99 -5.37
CA SER A 38 -0.60 -16.63 -5.61
C SER A 38 0.59 -15.88 -5.01
N GLN A 39 0.45 -14.59 -4.69
CA GLN A 39 1.52 -13.78 -4.07
C GLN A 39 1.70 -14.08 -2.57
N GLY A 40 0.82 -14.88 -1.95
CA GLY A 40 0.94 -15.25 -0.55
C GLY A 40 0.82 -14.05 0.39
N ALA A 41 1.77 -13.89 1.32
CA ALA A 41 1.75 -12.80 2.29
C ALA A 41 2.29 -11.51 1.67
N ARG A 42 1.42 -10.78 0.94
CA ARG A 42 1.66 -9.43 0.44
C ARG A 42 0.55 -8.49 0.91
N PHE A 43 0.91 -7.42 1.63
CA PHE A 43 -0.04 -6.46 2.17
C PHE A 43 0.59 -5.09 2.39
N GLU A 44 -0.24 -4.05 2.41
CA GLU A 44 0.11 -2.69 2.79
C GLU A 44 -0.04 -2.53 4.31
N VAL A 45 0.92 -1.87 4.93
CA VAL A 45 0.94 -1.49 6.33
C VAL A 45 0.54 -0.02 6.43
N HIS A 46 -0.59 0.26 7.05
CA HIS A 46 -1.13 1.61 7.24
C HIS A 46 -1.16 1.98 8.71
N PHE A 47 -0.57 3.11 9.08
CA PHE A 47 -0.68 3.65 10.43
C PHE A 47 -1.93 4.52 10.56
N GLU A 48 -2.99 3.98 11.14
CA GLU A 48 -4.23 4.75 11.40
C GLU A 48 -4.10 5.62 12.66
N LYS A 49 -3.18 5.26 13.56
CA LYS A 49 -2.78 6.04 14.72
C LYS A 49 -1.30 5.82 14.99
N ALA A 50 -0.55 6.89 15.22
CA ALA A 50 0.90 6.86 15.44
C ALA A 50 1.31 7.89 16.52
N ARG A 51 0.93 7.66 17.77
CA ARG A 51 1.42 8.50 18.89
C ARG A 51 2.88 8.13 19.15
N GLY A 52 3.79 9.07 18.89
CA GLY A 52 5.22 8.90 19.15
C GLY A 52 6.12 8.97 17.91
N PHE A 53 5.54 9.00 16.71
CA PHE A 53 6.28 9.19 15.45
C PHE A 53 5.39 9.85 14.39
N SER A 54 5.99 10.49 13.39
CA SER A 54 5.27 11.25 12.36
C SER A 54 6.17 11.49 11.14
N GLY A 55 5.59 11.98 10.04
CA GLY A 55 6.34 12.25 8.81
C GLY A 55 6.67 10.95 8.07
N GLU A 56 7.87 10.86 7.53
CA GLU A 56 8.33 9.69 6.74
C GLU A 56 8.24 8.37 7.54
N ASP A 57 8.50 8.41 8.86
CA ASP A 57 8.40 7.24 9.74
C ASP A 57 6.97 6.69 9.86
N ALA A 58 5.96 7.50 9.54
CA ALA A 58 4.55 7.11 9.55
C ALA A 58 3.98 6.88 8.15
N GLU A 59 4.82 6.93 7.10
CA GLU A 59 4.37 6.60 5.74
C GLU A 59 3.93 5.13 5.64
N SER A 60 2.88 4.90 4.86
CA SER A 60 2.42 3.54 4.59
C SER A 60 3.33 2.87 3.56
N PHE A 61 3.57 1.57 3.75
CA PHE A 61 4.48 0.79 2.92
C PHE A 61 3.90 -0.59 2.60
N VAL A 62 4.35 -1.19 1.50
CA VAL A 62 3.97 -2.53 1.07
C VAL A 62 5.03 -3.50 1.59
N VAL A 63 4.59 -4.62 2.13
CA VAL A 63 5.48 -5.73 2.47
C VAL A 63 5.08 -7.00 1.73
N GLN A 64 6.08 -7.78 1.35
CA GLN A 64 5.89 -9.08 0.73
C GLN A 64 6.87 -10.10 1.32
N LEU A 65 6.35 -11.24 1.77
CA LEU A 65 7.17 -12.39 2.11
C LEU A 65 7.60 -13.08 0.83
N GLN A 66 8.91 -13.19 0.63
CA GLN A 66 9.52 -13.99 -0.42
C GLN A 66 10.22 -15.20 0.20
N GLN A 67 10.24 -16.29 -0.57
CA GLN A 67 10.91 -17.52 -0.19
C GLN A 67 11.93 -17.88 -1.27
N GLU A 68 13.18 -17.99 -0.86
CA GLU A 68 14.30 -18.46 -1.68
C GLU A 68 14.87 -19.74 -1.05
N GLY A 69 14.49 -20.89 -1.63
CA GLY A 69 14.79 -22.20 -1.04
C GLY A 69 14.10 -22.37 0.32
N ASP A 70 14.91 -22.62 1.36
CA ASP A 70 14.44 -22.78 2.75
C ASP A 70 14.44 -21.46 3.55
N GLN A 71 14.88 -20.36 2.94
CA GLN A 71 14.93 -19.06 3.59
C GLN A 71 13.75 -18.19 3.18
N CYS A 72 13.22 -17.44 4.15
CA CYS A 72 12.19 -16.45 3.90
C CYS A 72 12.71 -15.06 4.29
N HIS A 73 12.45 -14.06 3.43
CA HIS A 73 12.78 -12.66 3.68
C HIS A 73 11.60 -11.77 3.35
N TRP A 74 11.55 -10.61 4.02
CA TRP A 74 10.55 -9.58 3.75
C TRP A 74 11.14 -8.55 2.81
N LEU A 75 10.46 -8.30 1.69
CA LEU A 75 10.66 -7.10 0.90
C LEU A 75 9.75 -6.00 1.40
N CYS A 76 10.26 -4.77 1.42
CA CYS A 76 9.55 -3.57 1.85
C CYS A 76 9.70 -2.49 0.78
N ASP A 77 8.59 -1.95 0.29
CA ASP A 77 8.55 -0.85 -0.69
C ASP A 77 7.60 0.25 -0.21
N LYS A 78 7.82 1.50 -0.63
CA LYS A 78 6.82 2.56 -0.36
C LYS A 78 5.55 2.30 -1.18
N VAL A 79 4.37 2.55 -0.61
CA VAL A 79 3.09 2.42 -1.35
C VAL A 79 3.13 3.27 -2.62
N ALA A 80 3.62 4.51 -2.53
CA ALA A 80 3.70 5.41 -3.67
C ALA A 80 4.63 4.90 -4.79
N GLU A 81 5.74 4.26 -4.43
CA GLU A 81 6.67 3.67 -5.41
C GLU A 81 6.02 2.45 -6.09
N SER A 82 5.37 1.58 -5.31
CA SER A 82 4.62 0.45 -5.87
C SER A 82 3.50 0.89 -6.82
N GLN A 83 2.75 1.95 -6.48
CA GLN A 83 1.71 2.50 -7.34
C GLN A 83 2.28 3.18 -8.58
N TYR A 84 3.41 3.87 -8.46
CA TYR A 84 4.12 4.46 -9.61
C TYR A 84 4.57 3.39 -10.61
N GLU A 85 5.22 2.32 -10.13
CA GLU A 85 5.66 1.21 -10.96
C GLU A 85 4.48 0.56 -11.71
N ARG A 86 3.36 0.36 -11.00
CA ARG A 86 2.13 -0.16 -11.61
C ARG A 86 1.57 0.80 -12.66
N ALA A 87 1.54 2.10 -12.37
CA ALA A 87 1.09 3.10 -13.33
C ALA A 87 1.93 3.08 -14.61
N VAL A 88 3.25 2.99 -14.49
CA VAL A 88 4.16 2.87 -15.65
C VAL A 88 3.88 1.60 -16.44
N GLY A 89 3.68 0.46 -15.77
CA GLY A 89 3.34 -0.80 -16.43
C GLY A 89 2.03 -0.72 -17.23
N LEU A 90 0.97 -0.15 -16.65
CA LEU A 90 -0.32 0.04 -17.31
C LEU A 90 -0.23 0.99 -18.50
N LEU A 91 0.51 2.09 -18.37
CA LEU A 91 0.73 3.05 -19.44
C LEU A 91 1.53 2.46 -20.60
N LYS A 92 2.58 1.66 -20.32
CA LYS A 92 3.30 0.87 -21.35
C LYS A 92 2.38 -0.11 -22.07
N GLY A 93 1.41 -0.67 -21.35
CA GLY A 93 0.36 -1.53 -21.91
C GLY A 93 -0.65 -0.78 -22.79
N GLY A 94 -0.52 0.53 -22.97
CA GLY A 94 -1.40 1.36 -23.79
C GLY A 94 -2.68 1.81 -23.09
N MET A 95 -2.82 1.57 -21.78
CA MET A 95 -3.96 2.07 -21.02
C MET A 95 -3.92 3.60 -20.95
N ALA A 96 -5.06 4.27 -21.16
CA ALA A 96 -5.10 5.73 -21.07
C ALA A 96 -4.94 6.20 -19.62
N GLN A 97 -4.24 7.31 -19.40
CA GLN A 97 -3.97 7.84 -18.05
C GLN A 97 -5.23 8.03 -17.17
N LYS A 98 -6.37 8.35 -17.78
CA LYS A 98 -7.65 8.48 -17.07
C LYS A 98 -8.12 7.14 -16.47
N ASP A 99 -7.89 6.04 -17.18
CA ASP A 99 -8.33 4.71 -16.78
C ASP A 99 -7.34 4.14 -15.77
N VAL A 100 -6.05 4.44 -15.91
CA VAL A 100 -5.02 4.18 -14.88
C VAL A 100 -5.35 4.89 -13.56
N ALA A 101 -5.83 6.13 -13.60
CA ALA A 101 -6.21 6.86 -12.38
C ALA A 101 -7.36 6.18 -11.65
N ILE A 102 -8.35 5.67 -12.39
CA ILE A 102 -9.48 4.91 -11.84
C ILE A 102 -9.00 3.56 -11.28
N ASP A 103 -8.17 2.84 -12.03
CA ASP A 103 -7.67 1.51 -11.67
C ASP A 103 -6.78 1.50 -10.42
N LEU A 104 -6.07 2.61 -10.17
CA LEU A 104 -5.18 2.78 -9.02
C LEU A 104 -5.82 3.56 -7.86
N GLY A 105 -7.06 4.04 -8.02
CA GLY A 105 -7.73 4.87 -7.01
C GLY A 105 -7.03 6.21 -6.72
N VAL A 106 -6.20 6.71 -7.65
CA VAL A 106 -5.44 7.97 -7.49
C VAL A 106 -6.01 9.10 -8.33
N ASN A 107 -5.64 10.34 -7.99
CA ASN A 107 -6.04 11.50 -8.80
C ASN A 107 -5.38 11.47 -10.18
N LYS A 108 -6.11 11.88 -11.23
CA LYS A 108 -5.57 12.01 -12.61
C LYS A 108 -4.29 12.86 -12.67
N SER A 109 -4.18 13.91 -11.85
CA SER A 109 -2.97 14.73 -11.77
C SER A 109 -1.74 13.95 -11.26
N THR A 110 -1.94 12.96 -10.39
CA THR A 110 -0.87 12.06 -9.93
C THR A 110 -0.36 11.20 -11.07
N VAL A 111 -1.26 10.56 -11.83
CA VAL A 111 -0.88 9.77 -13.02
C VAL A 111 -0.18 10.63 -14.07
N SER A 112 -0.63 11.87 -14.29
CA SER A 112 0.03 12.79 -15.23
C SER A 112 1.48 13.07 -14.83
N ARG A 113 1.75 13.37 -13.55
CA ARG A 113 3.12 13.61 -13.06
C ARG A 113 3.99 12.35 -13.18
N TRP A 114 3.41 11.18 -12.91
CA TRP A 114 4.10 9.90 -13.06
C TRP A 114 4.43 9.58 -14.52
N ALA A 115 3.52 9.85 -15.45
CA ALA A 115 3.78 9.68 -16.88
C ALA A 115 4.91 10.59 -17.37
N GLU A 116 4.90 11.87 -16.97
CA GLU A 116 5.98 12.81 -17.29
C GLU A 116 7.32 12.35 -16.72
N LYS A 117 7.37 11.98 -15.44
CA LYS A 117 8.56 11.41 -14.80
C LYS A 117 9.06 10.17 -15.56
N ALA A 118 8.16 9.26 -15.90
CA ALA A 118 8.53 8.02 -16.60
C ALA A 118 9.04 8.27 -18.03
N GLN A 119 8.54 9.29 -18.74
CA GLN A 119 9.11 9.70 -20.04
C GLN A 119 10.54 10.25 -19.88
N ILE A 120 10.77 11.08 -18.87
CA ILE A 120 12.10 11.61 -18.55
C ILE A 120 13.08 10.47 -18.22
N ASP A 121 12.61 9.50 -17.44
CA ASP A 121 13.41 8.34 -17.01
C ASP A 121 13.58 7.28 -18.13
N GLY A 122 13.02 7.49 -19.34
CA GLY A 122 13.10 6.55 -20.47
C GLY A 122 12.29 5.27 -20.27
N ARG A 123 11.27 5.34 -19.42
CA ARG A 123 10.40 4.22 -19.02
C ARG A 123 9.01 4.28 -19.65
N LEU A 124 8.73 5.22 -20.55
CA LEU A 124 7.55 5.25 -21.42
C LEU A 124 7.98 5.71 -22.81
#